data_AF-A0AB34HJ76-F1
#
_entry.id   AF-A0AB34HJ76-F1
#
_cell.length_a   1.000
_cell.length_b   1.000
_cell.length_c   1.000
_cell.angle_alpha   90.00
_cell.angle_beta   90.00
_cell.angle_gamma   90.00
#
_symmetry.space_group_name_H-M   'P 1'
#
loop_
_entity.id
_entity.type
_entity.pdbx_description
1 polymer ?
#
loop_
_entity_poly.entity_id
_entity_poly.type
_entity_poly.pdbx_seq_one_letter_code
_entity_poly.pdbx_strand_id
1 'polypeptide(L)'
;MAVLRGGRHCRREAIVLAEFSVVLMWSNLMGTKFTVYDHGVSPAKAQGLVEKACMRQELAAVCYETNVLGFKGPRKMSVIIPGMNMNHERIPFQPRNDRESLLSKWQNRAMENLIELHNKSPVWNDDTQSYVLNFHGRVTQASVKNFQIVHENDPDYIVMQFGRVADDVFTLDYSYPLCALQAFAIGLSSFDSKLACE
;
A
#
# COMPACT_ATOMS: atom_id res chain seq x y z
N MET A 1 15.35 -7.19 -5.96
CA MET A 1 14.87 -8.01 -4.82
C MET A 1 15.28 -7.33 -3.54
N ALA A 2 14.34 -6.70 -2.84
CA ALA A 2 14.56 -6.21 -1.48
C ALA A 2 14.14 -7.31 -0.50
N VAL A 3 14.93 -7.54 0.56
CA VAL A 3 14.61 -8.50 1.62
C VAL A 3 14.20 -7.73 2.87
N LEU A 4 12.96 -7.91 3.31
CA LEU A 4 12.46 -7.27 4.53
C LEU A 4 12.62 -8.23 5.72
N ARG A 5 13.20 -7.75 6.82
CA ARG A 5 13.28 -8.48 8.09
C ARG A 5 12.24 -7.95 9.07
N GLY A 6 11.28 -8.79 9.46
CA GLY A 6 10.25 -8.44 10.44
C GLY A 6 10.79 -8.40 11.87
N GLY A 7 10.84 -7.22 12.49
CA GLY A 7 11.17 -7.08 13.91
C GLY A 7 9.94 -7.29 14.81
N ARG A 8 10.06 -8.14 15.83
CA ARG A 8 9.03 -8.34 16.86
C ARG A 8 9.02 -7.20 17.88
N HIS A 9 8.52 -6.02 17.49
CA HIS A 9 7.92 -5.01 18.38
C HIS A 9 7.61 -3.74 17.57
N CYS A 10 6.40 -3.64 17.02
CA CYS A 10 5.89 -2.40 16.43
C CYS A 10 4.91 -1.77 17.44
N ARG A 11 5.42 -0.98 18.40
CA ARG A 11 4.57 -0.13 19.25
C ARG A 11 4.48 1.26 18.60
N ARG A 12 3.24 1.68 18.29
CA ARG A 12 2.68 3.06 18.21
C ARG A 12 3.50 4.25 17.67
N GLU A 13 4.62 4.05 17.00
CA GLU A 13 5.43 5.17 16.47
C GLU A 13 5.63 5.03 14.96
N ALA A 14 5.69 6.18 14.28
CA ALA A 14 6.05 6.27 12.87
C ALA A 14 7.33 5.45 12.63
N ILE A 15 7.26 4.45 11.76
CA ILE A 15 8.42 3.63 11.42
C ILE A 15 9.37 4.50 10.60
N VAL A 16 10.35 5.12 11.26
CA VAL A 16 11.44 5.84 10.61
C VAL A 16 12.51 4.81 10.25
N LEU A 17 12.75 4.60 8.95
CA LEU A 17 13.85 3.76 8.46
C LEU A 17 15.01 4.67 8.07
N ALA A 18 16.19 4.38 8.62
CA ALA A 18 17.29 5.32 8.79
C ALA A 18 18.00 5.81 7.50
N GLU A 19 17.56 5.43 6.30
CA GLU A 19 18.12 5.96 5.04
C GLU A 19 17.07 6.42 4.01
N PHE A 20 15.79 6.22 4.29
CA PHE A 20 14.67 6.77 3.53
C PHE A 20 13.64 7.23 4.55
N SER A 21 13.43 8.54 4.73
CA SER A 21 12.52 9.08 5.76
C SER A 21 11.02 8.86 5.40
N VAL A 22 10.64 7.63 5.06
CA VAL A 22 9.27 7.27 4.68
C VAL A 22 8.36 7.47 5.88
N VAL A 23 7.28 8.24 5.71
CA VAL A 23 6.26 8.36 6.74
C VAL A 23 5.04 7.57 6.29
N LEU A 24 4.88 6.36 6.83
CA LEU A 24 3.63 5.62 6.79
C LEU A 24 2.78 6.06 7.98
N MET A 25 1.64 6.69 7.72
CA MET A 25 0.74 7.16 8.78
C MET A 25 -0.58 6.38 8.72
N TRP A 26 -1.04 5.95 9.90
CA TRP A 26 -2.35 5.34 10.05
C TRP A 26 -3.42 6.41 9.89
N SER A 27 -4.28 6.24 8.91
CA SER A 27 -5.37 7.18 8.62
C SER A 27 -6.62 6.91 9.46
N ASN A 28 -6.70 5.75 10.12
CA ASN A 28 -7.78 5.46 11.07
C ASN A 28 -7.31 4.60 12.25
N LEU A 29 -8.02 4.71 13.38
CA LEU A 29 -7.71 4.01 14.64
C LEU A 29 -7.75 2.48 14.50
N MET A 30 -8.43 1.96 13.47
CA MET A 30 -8.61 0.52 13.25
C MET A 30 -7.45 -0.14 12.48
N GLY A 31 -6.50 0.65 11.94
CA GLY A 31 -5.37 0.13 11.15
C GLY A 31 -5.79 -0.43 9.79
N THR A 32 -6.87 0.10 9.19
CA THR A 32 -7.39 -0.40 7.89
C THR A 32 -7.14 0.57 6.75
N LYS A 33 -6.71 1.80 7.04
CA LYS A 33 -6.36 2.82 6.05
C LYS A 33 -4.99 3.40 6.37
N PHE A 34 -4.14 3.49 5.36
CA PHE A 34 -2.78 3.98 5.47
C PHE A 34 -2.52 5.01 4.38
N THR A 35 -1.73 6.04 4.68
CA THR A 35 -1.24 7.00 3.70
C THR A 35 0.28 7.07 3.78
N VAL A 36 0.93 7.09 2.62
CA VAL A 36 2.38 7.16 2.44
C VAL A 36 2.74 8.58 2.01
N TYR A 37 3.64 9.21 2.74
CA TYR A 37 4.12 10.57 2.42
C TYR A 37 5.61 10.57 2.08
N ASP A 38 6.03 11.58 1.32
CA ASP A 38 7.44 11.96 1.21
C ASP A 38 7.91 12.75 2.45
N HIS A 39 9.11 13.33 2.35
CA HIS A 39 9.77 14.04 3.45
C HIS A 39 9.35 15.51 3.58
N GLY A 40 8.34 15.96 2.83
CA GLY A 40 7.90 17.35 2.89
C GLY A 40 7.22 17.71 4.22
N VAL A 41 6.90 18.98 4.37
CA VAL A 41 6.26 19.52 5.57
C VAL A 41 4.75 19.25 5.53
N SER A 42 4.17 18.79 6.64
CA SER A 42 2.71 18.59 6.70
C SER A 42 1.96 19.93 6.64
N PRO A 43 0.78 19.99 5.98
CA PRO A 43 0.02 21.24 5.86
C PRO A 43 -0.29 21.92 7.19
N ALA A 44 -0.59 21.14 8.23
CA ALA A 44 -0.84 21.65 9.57
C ALA A 44 0.38 22.32 10.22
N LYS A 45 1.60 21.87 9.90
CA LYS A 45 2.85 22.46 10.42
C LYS A 45 3.37 23.62 9.58
N ALA A 46 2.88 23.74 8.34
CA ALA A 46 3.24 24.83 7.44
C ALA A 46 2.51 26.15 7.75
N GLN A 47 1.40 26.10 8.50
CA GLN A 47 0.69 27.29 8.97
C GLN A 47 1.62 28.13 9.88
N GLY A 48 2.14 29.24 9.35
CA GLY A 48 3.03 30.16 10.05
C GLY A 48 4.50 30.14 9.61
N LEU A 49 4.89 29.27 8.68
CA LEU A 49 6.22 29.27 8.07
C LEU A 49 6.24 30.11 6.78
N VAL A 50 7.28 30.94 6.64
CA VAL A 50 7.54 31.79 5.46
C VAL A 50 7.65 30.92 4.20
N GLU A 51 6.82 31.24 3.19
CA GLU A 51 6.66 30.85 1.77
C GLU A 51 7.58 29.83 1.04
N LYS A 52 8.45 29.06 1.71
CA LYS A 52 9.45 28.20 1.05
C LYS A 52 9.56 26.76 1.59
N ALA A 53 8.63 26.33 2.44
CA ALA A 53 8.59 24.92 2.85
C ALA A 53 7.97 24.06 1.74
N CYS A 54 8.72 23.05 1.26
CA CYS A 54 8.19 22.06 0.33
C CYS A 54 7.10 21.24 1.04
N MET A 55 5.86 21.40 0.61
CA MET A 55 4.70 20.69 1.16
C MET A 55 4.82 19.20 0.87
N ARG A 56 4.48 18.36 1.85
CA ARG A 56 4.53 16.90 1.66
C ARG A 56 3.58 16.44 0.57
N GLN A 57 4.02 15.44 -0.18
CA GLN A 57 3.21 14.74 -1.16
C GLN A 57 2.61 13.47 -0.58
N GLU A 58 1.41 13.10 -1.03
CA GLU A 58 0.91 11.74 -0.84
C GLU A 58 1.36 10.87 -2.00
N LEU A 59 2.13 9.84 -1.68
CA LEU A 59 2.72 8.94 -2.66
C LEU A 59 1.82 7.72 -2.92
N ALA A 60 1.11 7.25 -1.91
CA ALA A 60 0.15 6.17 -2.02
C ALA A 60 -0.82 6.20 -0.85
N ALA A 61 -1.99 5.61 -1.04
CA ALA A 61 -2.94 5.27 0.01
C ALA A 61 -3.28 3.78 -0.10
N VAL A 62 -3.40 3.11 1.04
CA VAL A 62 -3.78 1.70 1.11
C VAL A 62 -5.03 1.57 1.97
N CYS A 63 -6.06 0.91 1.46
CA CYS A 63 -7.29 0.64 2.18
C CYS A 63 -7.55 -0.87 2.20
N TYR A 64 -7.82 -1.39 3.39
CA TYR A 64 -8.27 -2.75 3.61
C TYR A 64 -9.76 -2.71 3.96
N GLU A 65 -10.58 -3.39 3.19
CA GLU A 65 -12.00 -3.53 3.51
C GLU A 65 -12.16 -4.42 4.75
N THR A 66 -12.92 -3.93 5.72
CA THR A 66 -13.31 -4.68 6.91
C THR A 66 -14.53 -5.52 6.59
N ASN A 67 -14.45 -6.84 6.81
CA ASN A 67 -15.60 -7.72 6.64
C ASN A 67 -16.57 -7.51 7.82
N VAL A 68 -17.51 -6.57 7.71
CA VAL A 68 -18.43 -6.21 8.80
C VAL A 68 -19.59 -7.21 8.97
N LEU A 69 -19.70 -8.24 8.12
CA LEU A 69 -20.88 -9.11 8.01
C LEU A 69 -20.56 -10.62 7.95
N GLY A 70 -19.38 -11.05 8.43
CA GLY A 70 -19.06 -12.48 8.51
C GLY A 70 -18.75 -13.17 7.17
N PHE A 71 -18.57 -12.41 6.09
CA PHE A 71 -18.08 -12.95 4.81
C PHE A 71 -16.66 -13.50 4.98
N LYS A 72 -16.52 -14.82 4.84
CA LYS A 72 -15.24 -15.52 4.83
C LYS A 72 -14.61 -15.36 3.46
N GLY A 73 -13.54 -14.58 3.37
CA GLY A 73 -12.76 -14.39 2.16
C GLY A 73 -11.52 -13.53 2.40
N PRO A 74 -10.50 -13.61 1.51
CA PRO A 74 -9.35 -12.72 1.54
C PRO A 74 -9.82 -11.25 1.56
N ARG A 75 -9.26 -10.44 2.46
CA ARG A 75 -9.66 -9.03 2.60
C ARG A 75 -9.33 -8.28 1.32
N LYS A 76 -10.31 -7.58 0.77
CA LYS A 76 -10.09 -6.69 -0.36
C LYS A 76 -9.16 -5.55 0.07
N MET A 77 -8.12 -5.36 -0.71
CA MET A 77 -7.08 -4.36 -0.53
C MET A 77 -7.08 -3.48 -1.77
N SER A 78 -7.35 -2.19 -1.58
CA SER A 78 -7.24 -1.17 -2.61
C SER A 78 -5.98 -0.34 -2.35
N VAL A 79 -5.22 -0.08 -3.42
CA VAL A 79 -4.04 0.79 -3.41
C VAL A 79 -4.30 1.92 -4.38
N ILE A 80 -4.21 3.15 -3.88
CA ILE A 80 -4.45 4.37 -4.66
C ILE A 80 -3.10 5.07 -4.79
N ILE A 81 -2.72 5.43 -6.01
CA ILE A 81 -1.51 6.20 -6.29
C ILE A 81 -1.83 7.39 -7.21
N PRO A 82 -1.02 8.45 -7.19
CA PRO A 82 -1.11 9.50 -8.19
C PRO A 82 -0.90 8.94 -9.60
N GLY A 83 -1.59 9.54 -10.57
CA GLY A 83 -1.48 9.20 -11.98
C GLY A 83 -0.11 9.54 -12.56
N MET A 84 0.10 9.09 -13.79
CA MET A 84 1.34 9.29 -14.55
C MET A 84 1.07 10.22 -15.73
N ASN A 85 2.02 11.12 -16.02
CA ASN A 85 1.96 12.00 -17.18
C ASN A 85 2.39 11.25 -18.47
N MET A 86 2.39 11.94 -19.60
CA MET A 86 2.79 11.37 -20.90
C MET A 86 4.27 10.95 -20.97
N ASN A 87 5.11 11.44 -20.05
CA ASN A 87 6.52 11.08 -19.94
C ASN A 87 6.75 9.89 -19.00
N HIS A 88 5.70 9.21 -18.56
CA HIS A 88 5.78 8.14 -17.55
C HIS A 88 6.33 8.59 -16.19
N GLU A 89 6.15 9.87 -15.86
CA GLU A 89 6.49 10.43 -14.55
C GLU A 89 5.23 10.64 -13.73
N ARG A 90 5.37 10.54 -12.40
CA ARG A 90 4.25 10.75 -11.50
C ARG A 90 3.80 12.20 -11.51
N ILE A 91 2.50 12.42 -11.60
CA ILE A 91 1.88 13.72 -11.36
C ILE A 91 1.95 14.00 -9.85
N PRO A 92 2.66 15.05 -9.39
CA PRO A 92 2.78 15.35 -7.97
C PRO A 92 1.41 15.55 -7.32
N PHE A 93 1.21 14.96 -6.13
CA PHE A 93 -0.06 15.05 -5.42
C PHE A 93 0.15 15.66 -4.03
N GLN A 94 -0.24 16.93 -3.89
CA GLN A 94 -0.05 17.74 -2.68
C GLN A 94 -1.41 18.22 -2.16
N PRO A 95 -2.08 17.44 -1.28
CA PRO A 95 -3.36 17.85 -0.74
C PRO A 95 -3.19 19.03 0.22
N ARG A 96 -4.03 20.05 0.08
CA ARG A 96 -4.01 21.24 0.96
C ARG A 96 -4.80 21.02 2.25
N ASN A 97 -5.73 20.08 2.23
CA ASN A 97 -6.61 19.72 3.33
C ASN A 97 -7.03 18.24 3.20
N ASP A 98 -7.64 17.70 4.25
CA ASP A 98 -8.00 16.27 4.30
C ASP A 98 -8.98 15.84 3.20
N ARG A 99 -9.86 16.74 2.74
CA ARG A 99 -10.85 16.44 1.68
C ARG A 99 -10.19 16.19 0.32
N GLU A 100 -8.99 16.72 0.14
CA GLU A 100 -8.18 16.55 -1.07
C GLU A 100 -7.25 15.33 -1.01
N SER A 101 -7.17 14.61 0.12
CA SER A 101 -6.33 13.41 0.26
C SER A 101 -6.69 12.33 -0.75
N LEU A 102 -5.74 11.44 -1.07
CA LEU A 102 -5.96 10.28 -1.94
C LEU A 102 -7.13 9.42 -1.45
N LEU A 103 -7.20 9.19 -0.13
CA LEU A 103 -8.28 8.41 0.50
C LEU A 103 -9.64 9.10 0.34
N SER A 104 -9.72 10.41 0.52
CA SER A 104 -10.98 11.16 0.35
C SER A 104 -11.42 11.21 -1.11
N LYS A 105 -10.50 11.44 -2.05
CA LYS A 105 -10.80 11.39 -3.48
C LYS A 105 -11.32 10.02 -3.90
N TRP A 106 -10.68 8.95 -3.45
CA TRP A 106 -11.11 7.57 -3.73
C TRP A 106 -12.49 7.25 -3.16
N GLN A 107 -12.76 7.62 -1.90
CA GLN A 107 -14.09 7.43 -1.28
C GLN A 107 -15.20 8.18 -2.02
N ASN A 108 -14.89 9.37 -2.53
CA ASN A 108 -15.82 10.19 -3.29
C ASN A 108 -15.86 9.85 -4.79
N ARG A 109 -15.16 8.78 -5.22
CA ARG A 109 -15.02 8.37 -6.63
C ARG A 109 -14.48 9.47 -7.57
N ALA A 110 -13.74 10.43 -7.02
CA ALA A 110 -13.06 11.49 -7.78
C ALA A 110 -11.67 11.01 -8.25
N MET A 111 -11.66 10.08 -9.20
CA MET A 111 -10.46 9.34 -9.65
C MET A 111 -9.68 10.01 -10.79
N GLU A 112 -9.93 11.29 -11.06
CA GLU A 112 -9.18 12.04 -12.08
C GLU A 112 -7.70 12.14 -11.69
N ASN A 113 -6.80 11.79 -12.62
CA ASN A 113 -5.36 11.75 -12.42
C ASN A 113 -4.91 10.84 -11.26
N LEU A 114 -5.69 9.79 -10.96
CA LEU A 114 -5.37 8.78 -9.96
C LEU A 114 -5.41 7.39 -10.60
N ILE A 115 -4.68 6.45 -10.02
CA ILE A 115 -4.72 5.03 -10.40
C ILE A 115 -5.18 4.24 -9.19
N GLU A 116 -6.23 3.44 -9.37
CA GLU A 116 -6.69 2.45 -8.40
C GLU A 116 -6.18 1.06 -8.80
N LEU A 117 -5.50 0.41 -7.87
CA LEU A 117 -5.02 -0.95 -7.97
C LEU A 117 -5.68 -1.78 -6.87
N HIS A 118 -5.75 -3.09 -7.06
CA HIS A 118 -6.33 -4.00 -6.07
C HIS A 118 -5.53 -5.29 -5.93
N ASN A 119 -5.74 -6.01 -4.83
CA ASN A 119 -5.17 -7.34 -4.70
C ASN A 119 -5.80 -8.31 -5.73
N LYS A 120 -4.97 -9.04 -6.46
CA LYS A 120 -5.45 -10.07 -7.40
C LYS A 120 -6.25 -11.11 -6.62
N SER A 121 -7.44 -11.44 -7.14
CA SER A 121 -8.26 -12.53 -6.58
C SER A 121 -7.56 -13.87 -6.81
N PRO A 122 -7.47 -14.73 -5.78
CA PRO A 122 -6.89 -16.05 -5.96
C PRO A 122 -7.78 -16.91 -6.86
N VAL A 123 -7.15 -17.83 -7.59
CA VAL A 123 -7.82 -18.77 -8.48
C VAL A 123 -7.96 -20.11 -7.77
N TRP A 124 -9.09 -20.79 -7.95
CA TRP A 124 -9.28 -22.14 -7.44
C TRP A 124 -8.33 -23.11 -8.15
N ASN A 125 -7.63 -23.92 -7.36
CA ASN A 125 -6.79 -25.01 -7.85
C ASN A 125 -7.41 -26.35 -7.43
N ASP A 126 -7.80 -27.16 -8.42
CA ASP A 126 -8.45 -28.46 -8.20
C ASP A 126 -7.49 -29.51 -7.61
N ASP A 127 -6.20 -29.46 -7.94
CA ASP A 127 -5.22 -30.43 -7.43
C ASP A 127 -4.98 -30.24 -5.93
N THR A 128 -4.91 -28.98 -5.48
CA THR A 128 -4.68 -28.64 -4.07
C THR A 128 -5.97 -28.33 -3.30
N GLN A 129 -7.14 -28.39 -3.96
CA GLN A 129 -8.46 -28.07 -3.40
C GLN A 129 -8.46 -26.75 -2.60
N SER A 130 -7.82 -25.71 -3.15
CA SER A 130 -7.63 -24.44 -2.46
C SER A 130 -7.49 -23.24 -3.40
N TYR A 131 -7.78 -22.04 -2.89
CA TYR A 131 -7.56 -20.79 -3.59
C TYR A 131 -6.08 -20.38 -3.53
N VAL A 132 -5.44 -20.26 -4.70
CA VAL A 132 -4.01 -19.99 -4.83
C VAL A 132 -3.74 -18.77 -5.73
N LEU A 133 -2.61 -18.12 -5.49
CA LEU A 133 -2.01 -17.17 -6.42
C LEU A 133 -0.71 -17.76 -6.96
N ASN A 134 -0.45 -17.58 -8.25
CA ASN A 134 0.79 -18.07 -8.86
C ASN A 134 1.91 -17.03 -8.70
N PHE A 135 2.82 -17.28 -7.75
CA PHE A 135 3.98 -16.44 -7.48
C PHE A 135 5.24 -16.85 -8.27
N HIS A 136 5.15 -17.81 -9.19
CA HIS A 136 6.27 -18.30 -10.02
C HIS A 136 7.53 -18.66 -9.20
N GLY A 137 7.33 -19.31 -8.05
CA GLY A 137 8.42 -19.72 -7.14
C GLY A 137 9.04 -18.58 -6.31
N ARG A 138 8.59 -17.34 -6.46
CA ARG A 138 9.08 -16.18 -5.67
C ARG A 138 8.59 -16.16 -4.23
N VAL A 139 7.51 -16.89 -3.94
CA VAL A 139 6.90 -17.06 -2.61
C VAL A 139 6.77 -18.54 -2.35
N THR A 140 7.33 -18.98 -1.22
CA THR A 140 7.51 -20.42 -0.92
C THR A 140 6.87 -20.82 0.40
N GLN A 141 6.41 -19.86 1.21
CA GLN A 141 5.72 -20.15 2.47
C GLN A 141 4.32 -19.55 2.50
N ALA A 142 3.36 -20.31 3.05
CA ALA A 142 2.01 -19.82 3.26
C ALA A 142 1.98 -18.65 4.27
N SER A 143 1.25 -17.60 3.93
CA SER A 143 1.03 -16.44 4.80
C SER A 143 -0.17 -15.65 4.32
N VAL A 144 -0.93 -15.06 5.26
CA VAL A 144 -1.96 -14.06 4.96
C VAL A 144 -1.39 -12.76 4.36
N LYS A 145 -0.06 -12.61 4.39
CA LYS A 145 0.68 -11.48 3.80
C LYS A 145 1.12 -11.75 2.35
N ASN A 146 0.78 -12.89 1.78
CA ASN A 146 1.10 -13.18 0.38
C ASN A 146 0.04 -12.55 -0.51
N PHE A 147 0.42 -11.59 -1.35
CA PHE A 147 -0.50 -10.94 -2.28
C PHE A 147 0.19 -10.46 -3.54
N GLN A 148 -0.61 -10.31 -4.60
CA GLN A 148 -0.26 -9.62 -5.84
C GLN A 148 -1.17 -8.40 -5.97
N ILE A 149 -0.66 -7.29 -6.48
CA ILE A 149 -1.40 -6.07 -6.80
C ILE A 149 -1.47 -5.93 -8.31
N VAL A 150 -2.67 -5.67 -8.83
CA VAL A 150 -2.96 -5.56 -10.26
C VAL A 150 -3.89 -4.38 -10.52
N HIS A 151 -3.98 -3.97 -11.78
CA HIS A 151 -5.02 -3.05 -12.24
C HIS A 151 -6.23 -3.85 -12.73
N GLU A 152 -7.45 -3.34 -12.55
CA GLU A 152 -8.67 -4.07 -12.91
C GLU A 152 -8.78 -4.40 -14.39
N ASN A 153 -8.34 -3.47 -15.24
CA ASN A 153 -8.35 -3.65 -16.68
C ASN A 153 -7.24 -4.56 -17.21
N ASP A 154 -6.25 -4.94 -16.39
CA ASP A 154 -5.15 -5.82 -16.77
C ASP A 154 -4.70 -6.67 -15.57
N PRO A 155 -5.45 -7.75 -15.26
CA PRO A 155 -5.18 -8.59 -14.10
C PRO A 155 -3.93 -9.48 -14.26
N ASP A 156 -3.37 -9.59 -15.47
CA ASP A 156 -2.18 -10.40 -15.75
C ASP A 156 -0.90 -9.60 -15.58
N TYR A 157 -0.96 -8.27 -15.73
CA TYR A 157 0.13 -7.38 -15.37
C TYR A 157 0.24 -7.21 -13.85
N ILE A 158 1.18 -7.95 -13.25
CA ILE A 158 1.49 -7.88 -11.82
C ILE A 158 2.29 -6.61 -11.53
N VAL A 159 1.60 -5.59 -11.03
CA VAL A 159 2.21 -4.29 -10.64
C VAL A 159 3.12 -4.45 -9.43
N MET A 160 2.73 -5.29 -8.47
CA MET A 160 3.54 -5.61 -7.31
C MET A 160 3.21 -7.02 -6.81
N GLN A 161 4.22 -7.71 -6.29
CA GLN A 161 4.08 -9.00 -5.64
C GLN A 161 4.87 -9.00 -4.34
N PHE A 162 4.22 -9.46 -3.28
CA PHE A 162 4.80 -9.56 -1.95
C PHE A 162 4.47 -10.92 -1.33
N GLY A 163 5.45 -11.55 -0.69
CA GLY A 163 5.17 -12.77 0.05
C GLY A 163 6.37 -13.36 0.79
N ARG A 164 6.07 -14.34 1.64
CA ARG A 164 7.03 -14.95 2.56
C ARG A 164 7.85 -16.04 1.86
N VAL A 165 9.16 -16.04 2.13
CA VAL A 165 10.08 -17.10 1.67
C VAL A 165 10.80 -17.82 2.81
N ALA A 166 10.95 -17.15 3.96
CA ALA A 166 11.51 -17.72 5.19
C ALA A 166 10.91 -17.03 6.43
N ASP A 167 11.31 -17.47 7.62
CA ASP A 167 10.92 -16.81 8.87
C ASP A 167 11.39 -15.37 8.89
N ASP A 168 10.43 -14.45 9.04
CA ASP A 168 10.63 -13.01 8.99
C ASP A 168 11.34 -12.50 7.72
N VAL A 169 11.32 -13.27 6.62
CA VAL A 169 11.96 -12.92 5.34
C VAL A 169 10.93 -12.95 4.22
N PHE A 170 10.82 -11.83 3.51
CA PHE A 170 9.85 -11.61 2.45
C PHE A 170 10.51 -11.16 1.15
N THR A 171 9.93 -11.56 0.03
CA THR A 171 10.25 -11.05 -1.30
C THR A 171 9.30 -9.92 -1.66
N LEU A 172 9.84 -8.89 -2.31
CA LEU A 172 9.09 -7.75 -2.83
C LEU A 172 9.58 -7.47 -4.26
N ASP A 173 8.68 -7.67 -5.21
CA ASP A 173 8.88 -7.36 -6.63
C ASP A 173 7.84 -6.30 -7.02
N TYR A 174 8.24 -5.32 -7.83
CA TYR A 174 7.35 -4.25 -8.29
C TYR A 174 7.72 -3.83 -9.72
N SER A 175 6.71 -3.32 -10.42
CA SER A 175 6.78 -2.85 -11.79
C SER A 175 6.17 -1.44 -11.87
N TYR A 176 6.31 -0.79 -13.03
CA TYR A 176 5.59 0.46 -13.31
C TYR A 176 4.08 0.27 -13.03
N PRO A 177 3.38 1.27 -12.46
CA PRO A 177 3.81 2.64 -12.15
C PRO A 177 4.41 2.84 -10.75
N LEU A 178 4.65 1.77 -9.99
CA LEU A 178 5.18 1.91 -8.63
C LEU A 178 6.67 2.23 -8.61
N CYS A 179 7.09 3.01 -7.61
CA CYS A 179 8.48 3.09 -7.22
C CYS A 179 8.77 2.23 -5.98
N ALA A 180 10.04 1.96 -5.71
CA ALA A 180 10.49 1.18 -4.54
C ALA A 180 9.86 1.67 -3.22
N LEU A 181 9.78 2.99 -3.05
CA LEU A 181 9.23 3.63 -1.86
C LEU A 181 7.74 3.28 -1.65
N GLN A 182 6.92 3.36 -2.70
CA GLN A 182 5.51 2.99 -2.63
C GLN A 182 5.37 1.49 -2.38
N ALA A 183 6.05 0.65 -3.17
CA ALA A 183 5.97 -0.80 -3.07
C ALA A 183 6.35 -1.27 -1.66
N PHE A 184 7.42 -0.71 -1.11
CA PHE A 184 7.86 -1.03 0.23
C PHE A 184 6.85 -0.61 1.31
N ALA A 185 6.32 0.62 1.23
CA ALA A 185 5.30 1.09 2.17
C ALA A 185 3.98 0.28 2.09
N ILE A 186 3.58 -0.14 0.88
CA ILE A 186 2.45 -1.04 0.66
C ILE A 186 2.72 -2.39 1.35
N GLY A 187 3.90 -2.97 1.16
CA GLY A 187 4.33 -4.20 1.83
C GLY A 187 4.30 -4.08 3.35
N LEU A 188 4.84 -2.98 3.90
CA LEU A 188 4.82 -2.69 5.35
C LEU A 188 3.41 -2.61 5.92
N SER A 189 2.45 -2.03 5.19
CA SER A 189 1.05 -1.94 5.64
C SER A 189 0.37 -3.30 5.86
N SER A 190 0.95 -4.38 5.33
CA SER A 190 0.45 -5.76 5.53
C SER A 190 0.92 -6.39 6.84
N PHE A 191 1.94 -5.82 7.49
CA PHE A 191 2.49 -6.35 8.76
C PHE A 191 1.68 -5.92 9.97
N ASP A 192 0.93 -4.83 9.85
CA ASP A 192 0.21 -4.26 10.96
C ASP A 192 -0.96 -5.15 11.41
N SER A 193 -0.99 -5.46 12.69
CA SER A 193 -2.06 -6.21 13.34
C SER A 193 -3.29 -5.32 13.43
N LYS A 194 -4.16 -5.44 12.44
CA LYS A 194 -5.43 -4.70 12.38
C LYS A 194 -6.28 -5.12 13.57
N LEU A 195 -6.59 -4.19 14.48
CA LEU A 195 -7.29 -4.49 15.76
C LEU A 195 -8.74 -4.97 15.58
N ALA A 196 -9.32 -4.81 14.38
CA ALA A 196 -10.70 -5.20 14.06
C ALA A 196 -10.77 -6.41 13.10
N CYS A 197 -9.78 -7.29 13.20
CA CYS A 197 -9.42 -8.22 12.14
C CYS A 197 -8.86 -9.54 12.70
N GLU A 198 -9.22 -9.86 13.95
CA GLU A 198 -9.19 -11.23 14.49
C GLU A 198 -10.56 -11.88 14.33
#